data_AF-A0A7V9JV31-F1
#
_entry.id   AF-A0A7V9JV31-F1
#
_cell.length_a   1.000
_cell.length_b   1.000
_cell.length_c   1.000
_cell.angle_alpha   90.00
_cell.angle_beta   90.00
_cell.angle_gamma   90.00
#
_symmetry.space_group_name_H-M   'P 1'
#
loop_
_entity.id
_entity.type
_entity.pdbx_description
1 polymer ?
#
loop_
_entity_poly.entity_id
_entity_poly.type
_entity_poly.pdbx_seq_one_letter_code
_entity_poly.pdbx_strand_id
1 'polypeptide(L)'
;MKKNTTINACLTQTGIAPKTTTGVVCNFNQKEKIMNNVRNFLVGLVGLLLILQLAFVSPVAAQSSKQAERQRLSQVMDANTNVEEFRQELLNYFTELEDAVRLYDAIPAVHEKYVKSGLRPLDLLAQVKAQIAEMSSEDLAKMKPVYARFPGWREAPHAAESLLKPELRGNLKAKLAAKQDGNPSPDAVTPDDCALAIATDVSNSDIAIAKGFEIAGRATMNALPTDFLTVIPHSVAAAALGVLEAISLGLETSKNIKDDCTALNATDVQGIVNTAKTEIINNDNGNTSTIVNNDNTNKDTVLNSLNTKTATITTAITNSQNAVINNGDTNLATITTAITNAKTDIVNNDNSNKTTIVNNDNANTTTLNTAVTNARNTIVNNDNINTTNIVNNDNANKTAIINNDNTNTTTLNTSITNAKTEILNNANANTTALQDALLRSQIEADLATESNGVKVAWYMTPTANGGKLDLVKSIVTLTLANIQAEASATRNHSLIAPTPIKPLVISNRRMTITAKPTKRRLTKKPTGRETLELYFQAVF
;
A
#
# COMPACT_ATOMS: atom_id res chain seq x y z
N MET A 1 12.48 23.77 -17.38
CA MET A 1 11.22 23.39 -18.05
C MET A 1 10.46 22.43 -17.16
N LYS A 2 9.19 22.76 -16.81
CA LYS A 2 8.07 21.88 -16.32
C LYS A 2 8.38 20.94 -15.13
N LYS A 3 7.62 20.87 -14.03
CA LYS A 3 6.21 21.16 -13.73
C LYS A 3 6.08 21.29 -12.21
N ASN A 4 5.29 22.26 -11.76
CA ASN A 4 4.73 22.33 -10.41
C ASN A 4 3.82 21.11 -10.20
N THR A 5 3.98 20.37 -9.10
CA THR A 5 3.01 19.34 -8.67
C THR A 5 2.81 19.46 -7.17
N THR A 6 1.74 20.14 -6.81
CA THR A 6 1.22 20.25 -5.45
C THR A 6 0.56 18.91 -5.10
N ILE A 7 1.20 18.12 -4.24
CA ILE A 7 0.65 16.88 -3.69
C ILE A 7 0.05 17.22 -2.33
N ASN A 8 -1.28 17.16 -2.24
CA ASN A 8 -2.00 17.05 -0.99
C ASN A 8 -1.72 15.67 -0.38
N ALA A 9 -0.86 15.64 0.64
CA ALA A 9 -0.68 14.46 1.50
C ALA A 9 -1.71 14.51 2.63
N CYS A 10 -2.81 13.77 2.47
CA CYS A 10 -3.66 13.39 3.60
C CYS A 10 -3.21 12.01 4.08
N LEU A 11 -2.78 11.96 5.34
CA LEU A 11 -2.31 10.78 6.06
C LEU A 11 -3.35 9.66 6.02
N THR A 12 -2.97 8.53 5.44
CA THR A 12 -3.62 7.24 5.64
C THR A 12 -2.96 6.54 6.81
N GLN A 13 -3.64 6.51 7.95
CA GLN A 13 -3.39 5.57 9.01
C GLN A 13 -4.68 4.78 9.20
N THR A 14 -4.66 3.51 8.76
CA THR A 14 -5.34 2.33 9.32
C THR A 14 -5.52 1.27 8.23
N GLY A 15 -4.84 0.15 8.40
CA GLY A 15 -5.14 -1.07 7.66
C GLY A 15 -6.35 -1.75 8.28
N ILE A 16 -7.55 -1.52 7.71
CA ILE A 16 -8.70 -2.42 7.77
C ILE A 16 -9.44 -2.30 6.43
N ALA A 17 -9.69 -3.45 5.80
CA ALA A 17 -10.35 -3.59 4.49
C ALA A 17 -11.84 -3.16 4.51
N PRO A 18 -12.45 -2.90 3.33
CA PRO A 18 -13.53 -1.93 3.18
C PRO A 18 -14.92 -2.54 3.40
N LYS A 19 -15.82 -1.74 3.99
CA LYS A 19 -17.27 -1.92 3.85
C LYS A 19 -17.90 -0.61 3.41
N THR A 20 -18.63 -0.69 2.31
CA THR A 20 -19.41 0.36 1.64
C THR A 20 -20.34 1.10 2.60
N THR A 21 -20.23 2.42 2.76
CA THR A 21 -21.38 3.29 3.08
C THR A 21 -21.10 4.78 2.85
N THR A 22 -22.01 5.38 2.07
CA THR A 22 -22.49 6.78 1.99
C THR A 22 -21.77 7.89 2.76
N GLY A 23 -21.43 8.95 2.02
CA GLY A 23 -20.93 10.22 2.55
C GLY A 23 -21.94 10.96 3.44
N VAL A 24 -21.41 11.48 4.56
CA VAL A 24 -22.12 12.37 5.48
C VAL A 24 -21.65 13.79 5.19
N VAL A 25 -22.56 14.63 4.69
CA VAL A 25 -22.39 16.09 4.60
C VAL A 25 -23.00 16.68 5.87
N CYS A 26 -22.18 17.26 6.74
CA CYS A 26 -22.67 18.00 7.90
C CYS A 26 -23.23 19.36 7.45
N ASN A 27 -24.56 19.50 7.46
CA ASN A 27 -25.28 20.74 7.14
C ASN A 27 -25.70 21.45 8.44
N PHE A 28 -25.14 22.63 8.70
CA PHE A 28 -25.39 23.42 9.92
C PHE A 28 -26.54 24.46 9.79
N ASN A 29 -27.28 24.52 8.68
CA ASN A 29 -28.26 25.59 8.42
C ASN A 29 -29.70 25.34 8.90
N GLN A 30 -29.97 24.31 9.71
CA GLN A 30 -31.36 23.95 10.06
C GLN A 30 -31.89 24.54 11.39
N LYS A 31 -31.02 25.07 12.26
CA LYS A 31 -31.42 25.54 13.61
C LYS A 31 -31.99 26.97 13.65
N GLU A 32 -31.66 27.81 12.68
CA GLU A 32 -32.02 29.24 12.70
C GLU A 32 -33.47 29.50 12.25
N LYS A 33 -34.04 28.60 11.44
CA LYS A 33 -35.40 28.77 10.87
C LYS A 33 -36.53 28.47 11.85
N ILE A 34 -36.26 27.75 12.94
CA ILE A 34 -37.28 27.29 13.91
C ILE A 34 -37.55 28.35 14.99
N MET A 35 -36.58 29.21 15.34
CA MET A 35 -36.76 30.23 16.38
C MET A 35 -37.55 31.47 15.91
N ASN A 36 -37.57 31.80 14.62
CA ASN A 36 -38.31 32.98 14.12
C ASN A 36 -39.83 32.77 14.04
N ASN A 37 -40.32 31.53 13.89
CA ASN A 37 -41.76 31.27 13.80
C ASN A 37 -42.47 31.28 15.15
N VAL A 38 -41.79 30.95 16.25
CA VAL A 38 -42.38 30.92 17.60
C VAL A 38 -42.63 32.33 18.15
N ARG A 39 -41.79 33.31 17.78
CA ARG A 39 -41.88 34.69 18.25
C ARG A 39 -43.08 35.44 17.65
N ASN A 40 -43.46 35.13 16.40
CA ASN A 40 -44.60 35.78 15.73
C ASN A 40 -45.96 35.26 16.22
N PHE A 41 -46.03 34.02 16.74
CA PHE A 41 -47.27 33.43 17.26
C PHE A 41 -47.67 34.00 18.64
N LEU A 42 -46.71 34.27 19.52
CA LEU A 42 -46.97 34.79 20.87
C LEU A 42 -47.45 36.25 20.89
N VAL A 43 -47.06 37.06 19.91
CA VAL A 43 -47.46 38.48 19.83
C VAL A 43 -48.93 38.64 19.38
N GLY A 44 -49.47 37.71 18.59
CA GLY A 44 -50.86 37.74 18.14
C GLY A 44 -51.91 37.41 19.22
N LEU A 45 -51.57 36.55 20.18
CA LEU A 45 -52.52 36.07 21.20
C LEU A 45 -52.79 37.11 22.31
N VAL A 46 -51.79 37.94 22.63
CA VAL A 46 -51.89 38.97 23.68
C VAL A 46 -52.72 40.17 23.24
N GLY A 47 -52.78 40.46 21.92
CA GLY A 47 -53.60 41.55 21.38
C GLY A 47 -55.11 41.30 21.43
N LEU A 48 -55.55 40.04 21.32
CA LEU A 48 -56.98 39.69 21.28
C LEU A 48 -57.66 39.73 22.67
N LEU A 49 -56.90 39.42 23.73
CA LEU A 49 -57.41 39.37 25.11
C LEU A 49 -57.60 40.76 25.74
N LEU A 50 -56.87 41.78 25.27
CA LEU A 50 -57.01 43.15 25.79
C LEU A 50 -58.26 43.88 25.27
N ILE A 51 -58.76 43.51 24.09
CA ILE A 51 -59.92 44.16 23.46
C ILE A 51 -61.24 43.75 24.14
N LEU A 52 -61.32 42.55 24.74
CA LEU A 52 -62.54 42.07 25.41
C LEU A 52 -62.81 42.70 26.79
N GLN A 53 -61.80 43.29 27.45
CA GLN A 53 -61.95 43.78 28.83
C GLN A 53 -62.37 45.26 28.92
N LEU A 54 -62.35 46.00 27.81
CA LEU A 54 -62.61 47.45 27.80
C LEU A 54 -64.07 47.84 27.50
N ALA A 55 -64.97 46.89 27.21
CA ALA A 55 -66.37 47.17 26.88
C ALA A 55 -67.33 47.32 28.08
N PHE A 56 -66.85 47.14 29.33
CA PHE A 56 -67.71 47.13 30.52
C PHE A 56 -67.20 48.05 31.64
N VAL A 57 -66.94 49.33 31.36
CA VAL A 57 -66.90 50.33 32.43
C VAL A 57 -67.41 51.68 31.92
N SER A 58 -68.57 52.13 32.42
CA SER A 58 -68.99 53.52 32.33
C SER A 58 -69.70 53.98 33.62
N PRO A 59 -69.70 55.29 33.96
CA PRO A 59 -69.75 55.77 35.35
C PRO A 59 -71.16 55.92 35.96
N VAL A 60 -71.17 56.03 37.30
CA VAL A 60 -72.25 55.76 38.27
C VAL A 60 -73.39 56.81 38.37
N ALA A 61 -73.39 57.91 37.62
CA ALA A 61 -74.33 59.02 37.83
C ALA A 61 -75.57 59.02 36.89
N ALA A 62 -76.24 57.88 36.74
CA ALA A 62 -77.56 57.79 36.08
C ALA A 62 -78.39 56.59 36.59
N GLN A 63 -78.13 56.12 37.81
CA GLN A 63 -78.64 54.82 38.26
C GLN A 63 -80.11 54.83 38.70
N SER A 64 -80.70 55.94 39.18
CA SER A 64 -82.05 55.89 39.77
C SER A 64 -83.18 55.76 38.73
N SER A 65 -83.11 56.44 37.58
CA SER A 65 -84.11 56.25 36.50
C SER A 65 -83.90 54.93 35.75
N LYS A 66 -82.64 54.55 35.52
CA LYS A 66 -82.28 53.27 34.87
C LYS A 66 -82.74 52.07 35.68
N GLN A 67 -82.79 52.17 37.02
CA GLN A 67 -83.24 51.07 37.87
C GLN A 67 -84.76 50.86 37.81
N ALA A 68 -85.55 51.94 37.78
CA ALA A 68 -86.99 51.87 37.58
C ALA A 68 -87.36 51.32 36.18
N GLU A 69 -86.61 51.74 35.15
CA GLU A 69 -86.80 51.27 33.78
C GLU A 69 -86.40 49.79 33.62
N ARG A 70 -85.29 49.36 34.23
CA ARG A 70 -84.89 47.94 34.25
C ARG A 70 -85.89 47.06 34.99
N GLN A 71 -86.48 47.55 36.08
CA GLN A 71 -87.54 46.84 36.79
C GLN A 71 -88.80 46.73 35.93
N ARG A 72 -89.23 47.81 35.27
CA ARG A 72 -90.33 47.80 34.31
C ARG A 72 -90.06 46.84 33.16
N LEU A 73 -88.87 46.87 32.57
CA LEU A 73 -88.49 45.97 31.49
C LEU A 73 -88.47 44.52 31.95
N SER A 74 -87.91 44.23 33.13
CA SER A 74 -87.96 42.88 33.71
C SER A 74 -89.39 42.38 33.89
N GLN A 75 -90.33 43.25 34.27
CA GLN A 75 -91.75 42.92 34.39
C GLN A 75 -92.38 42.67 33.02
N VAL A 76 -92.14 43.56 32.04
CA VAL A 76 -92.68 43.43 30.68
C VAL A 76 -92.14 42.16 30.01
N MET A 77 -90.90 41.76 30.29
CA MET A 77 -90.25 40.58 29.71
C MET A 77 -90.56 39.25 30.43
N ASP A 78 -91.24 39.27 31.58
CA ASP A 78 -91.66 38.05 32.29
C ASP A 78 -92.60 37.21 31.41
N ALA A 79 -92.38 35.89 31.37
CA ALA A 79 -93.14 34.97 30.53
C ALA A 79 -94.66 35.00 30.79
N ASN A 80 -95.08 35.43 31.98
CA ASN A 80 -96.48 35.49 32.40
C ASN A 80 -97.14 36.86 32.13
N THR A 81 -96.36 37.89 31.76
CA THR A 81 -96.89 39.24 31.50
C THR A 81 -97.57 39.30 30.13
N ASN A 82 -98.66 40.06 30.04
CA ASN A 82 -99.45 40.25 28.83
C ASN A 82 -98.55 40.64 27.65
N VAL A 83 -98.63 39.87 26.56
CA VAL A 83 -97.83 40.08 25.35
C VAL A 83 -98.09 41.43 24.67
N GLU A 84 -99.26 42.03 24.91
CA GLU A 84 -99.59 43.36 24.42
C GLU A 84 -98.79 44.47 25.12
N GLU A 85 -98.39 44.27 26.39
CA GLU A 85 -97.46 45.19 27.05
C GLU A 85 -96.07 45.14 26.40
N PHE A 86 -95.63 43.95 25.96
CA PHE A 86 -94.40 43.81 25.19
C PHE A 86 -94.48 44.48 23.82
N ARG A 87 -95.62 44.38 23.11
CA ARG A 87 -95.86 45.10 21.85
C ARG A 87 -95.69 46.60 22.05
N GLN A 88 -96.32 47.15 23.07
CA GLN A 88 -96.28 48.59 23.33
C GLN A 88 -94.86 49.05 23.69
N GLU A 89 -94.13 48.27 24.48
CA GLU A 89 -92.74 48.59 24.83
C GLU A 89 -91.82 48.54 23.59
N LEU A 90 -92.04 47.58 22.69
CA LEU A 90 -91.30 47.48 21.43
C LEU A 90 -91.60 48.66 20.50
N LEU A 91 -92.87 49.10 20.39
CA LEU A 91 -93.26 50.30 19.64
C LEU A 91 -92.65 51.58 20.22
N ASN A 92 -92.58 51.69 21.55
CA ASN A 92 -91.94 52.82 22.22
C ASN A 92 -90.44 52.86 21.88
N TYR A 93 -89.74 51.72 21.98
CA TYR A 93 -88.33 51.61 21.62
C TYR A 93 -88.04 52.06 20.18
N PHE A 94 -88.83 51.59 19.20
CA PHE A 94 -88.61 52.01 17.81
C PHE A 94 -88.97 53.47 17.57
N THR A 95 -89.88 54.05 18.34
CA THR A 95 -90.18 55.48 18.29
C THR A 95 -89.02 56.31 18.81
N GLU A 96 -88.44 55.91 19.93
CA GLU A 96 -87.25 56.59 20.47
C GLU A 96 -86.04 56.43 19.55
N LEU A 97 -85.91 55.27 18.89
CA LEU A 97 -84.86 55.04 17.90
C LEU A 97 -85.06 55.92 16.66
N GLU A 98 -86.31 56.10 16.23
CA GLU A 98 -86.68 57.05 15.17
C GLU A 98 -86.30 58.48 15.54
N ASP A 99 -86.58 58.91 16.77
CA ASP A 99 -86.18 60.24 17.26
C ASP A 99 -84.66 60.41 17.29
N ALA A 100 -83.92 59.38 17.73
CA ALA A 100 -82.46 59.40 17.71
C ALA A 100 -81.93 59.51 16.27
N VAL A 101 -82.44 58.70 15.33
CA VAL A 101 -82.04 58.75 13.92
C VAL A 101 -82.38 60.10 13.28
N ARG A 102 -83.52 60.72 13.61
CA ARG A 102 -83.86 62.06 13.11
C ARG A 102 -82.84 63.11 13.52
N LEU A 103 -82.25 62.98 14.71
CA LEU A 103 -81.18 63.88 15.15
C LEU A 103 -79.90 63.69 14.33
N TYR A 104 -79.53 62.45 14.04
CA TYR A 104 -78.38 62.15 13.17
C TYR A 104 -78.62 62.58 11.72
N ASP A 105 -79.81 62.30 11.17
CA ASP A 105 -80.22 62.69 9.82
C ASP A 105 -80.36 64.21 9.66
N ALA A 106 -80.52 64.96 10.76
CA ALA A 106 -80.48 66.42 10.73
C ALA A 106 -79.06 66.99 10.52
N ILE A 107 -78.00 66.17 10.64
CA ILE A 107 -76.62 66.55 10.35
C ILE A 107 -76.37 66.37 8.84
N PRO A 108 -76.07 67.43 8.06
CA PRO A 108 -76.00 67.37 6.60
C PRO A 108 -75.05 66.30 6.04
N ALA A 109 -73.84 66.19 6.61
CA ALA A 109 -72.86 65.19 6.19
C ALA A 109 -73.33 63.74 6.45
N VAL A 110 -74.08 63.52 7.54
CA VAL A 110 -74.65 62.22 7.88
C VAL A 110 -75.83 61.89 6.97
N HIS A 111 -76.72 62.85 6.73
CA HIS A 111 -77.83 62.72 5.76
C HIS A 111 -77.32 62.36 4.36
N GLU A 112 -76.33 63.12 3.86
CA GLU A 112 -75.73 62.86 2.55
C GLU A 112 -75.10 61.47 2.50
N LYS A 113 -74.47 61.04 3.60
CA LYS A 113 -73.92 59.69 3.70
C LYS A 113 -75.00 58.62 3.68
N TYR A 114 -76.11 58.79 4.41
CA TYR A 114 -77.26 57.88 4.37
C TYR A 114 -77.84 57.75 2.97
N VAL A 115 -78.09 58.89 2.30
CA VAL A 115 -78.59 58.94 0.93
C VAL A 115 -77.62 58.26 -0.04
N LYS A 116 -76.32 58.56 0.02
CA LYS A 116 -75.29 57.94 -0.84
C LYS A 116 -75.15 56.44 -0.61
N SER A 117 -75.35 55.99 0.63
CA SER A 117 -75.31 54.56 0.98
C SER A 117 -76.63 53.84 0.67
N GLY A 118 -77.66 54.53 0.15
CA GLY A 118 -78.99 53.97 -0.13
C GLY A 118 -79.77 53.61 1.13
N LEU A 119 -79.34 54.09 2.30
CA LEU A 119 -79.99 53.83 3.58
C LEU A 119 -81.04 54.91 3.84
N ARG A 120 -82.30 54.48 4.05
CA ARG A 120 -83.41 55.36 4.48
C ARG A 120 -83.90 54.89 5.85
N PRO A 121 -83.11 55.11 6.92
CA PRO A 121 -83.38 54.50 8.23
C PRO A 121 -84.71 54.98 8.84
N LEU A 122 -85.15 56.20 8.55
CA LEU A 122 -86.46 56.71 9.01
C LEU A 122 -87.64 55.98 8.35
N ASP A 123 -87.58 55.76 7.03
CA ASP A 123 -88.62 55.01 6.31
C ASP A 123 -88.67 53.55 6.79
N LEU A 124 -87.49 52.97 7.04
CA LEU A 124 -87.35 51.62 7.54
C LEU A 124 -87.95 51.47 8.94
N LEU A 125 -87.72 52.43 9.84
CA LEU A 125 -88.32 52.46 11.18
C LEU A 125 -89.84 52.64 11.14
N ALA A 126 -90.34 53.51 10.25
CA ALA A 126 -91.78 53.68 10.07
C ALA A 126 -92.45 52.37 9.61
N GLN A 127 -91.81 51.65 8.67
CA GLN A 127 -92.28 50.35 8.20
C GLN A 127 -92.28 49.29 9.31
N VAL A 128 -91.22 49.24 10.12
CA VAL A 128 -91.12 48.32 11.27
C VAL A 128 -92.21 48.57 12.31
N LYS A 129 -92.46 49.84 12.65
CA LYS A 129 -93.50 50.20 13.62
C LYS A 129 -94.88 49.75 13.15
N ALA A 130 -95.20 49.94 11.87
CA ALA A 130 -96.44 49.44 11.27
C ALA A 130 -96.53 47.90 11.37
N GLN A 131 -95.44 47.20 11.03
CA GLN A 131 -95.37 45.73 11.10
C GLN A 131 -95.54 45.18 12.53
N ILE A 132 -94.99 45.82 13.54
CA ILE A 132 -95.16 45.43 14.95
C ILE A 132 -96.59 45.67 15.41
N ALA A 133 -97.19 46.79 15.00
CA ALA A 133 -98.57 47.12 15.34
C ALA A 133 -99.56 46.06 14.82
N GLU A 134 -99.28 45.47 13.66
CA GLU A 134 -100.10 44.44 13.01
C GLU A 134 -99.77 42.99 13.45
N MET A 135 -98.71 42.80 14.25
CA MET A 135 -98.21 41.47 14.60
C MET A 135 -99.23 40.69 15.45
N SER A 136 -99.33 39.38 15.25
CA SER A 136 -100.21 38.55 16.08
C SER A 136 -99.66 38.43 17.50
N SER A 137 -100.54 38.27 18.49
CA SER A 137 -100.12 38.04 19.89
C SER A 137 -99.29 36.74 20.03
N GLU A 138 -99.46 35.77 19.13
CA GLU A 138 -98.66 34.55 19.08
C GLU A 138 -97.21 34.83 18.63
N ASP A 139 -97.03 35.62 17.57
CA ASP A 139 -95.70 35.97 17.06
C ASP A 139 -94.93 36.84 18.07
N LEU A 140 -95.62 37.77 18.73
CA LEU A 140 -95.03 38.57 19.80
C LEU A 140 -94.63 37.71 21.00
N ALA A 141 -95.42 36.69 21.35
CA ALA A 141 -95.09 35.77 22.45
C ALA A 141 -93.81 34.97 22.14
N LYS A 142 -93.54 34.69 20.86
CA LYS A 142 -92.31 34.02 20.40
C LYS A 142 -91.11 34.97 20.32
N MET A 143 -91.32 36.25 19.99
CA MET A 143 -90.25 37.27 19.98
C MET A 143 -89.79 37.66 21.38
N LYS A 144 -90.73 37.79 22.32
CA LYS A 144 -90.49 38.21 23.70
C LYS A 144 -89.30 37.50 24.39
N PRO A 145 -89.18 36.17 24.41
CA PRO A 145 -88.05 35.50 25.04
C PRO A 145 -86.70 35.77 24.34
N VAL A 146 -86.70 36.10 23.05
CA VAL A 146 -85.46 36.45 22.33
C VAL A 146 -84.96 37.83 22.77
N TYR A 147 -85.85 38.81 22.83
CA TYR A 147 -85.54 40.14 23.36
C TYR A 147 -85.20 40.09 24.86
N ALA A 148 -85.76 39.14 25.62
CA ALA A 148 -85.47 38.96 27.05
C ALA A 148 -84.03 38.52 27.30
N ARG A 149 -83.44 37.76 26.36
CA ARG A 149 -82.03 37.32 26.43
C ARG A 149 -81.04 38.46 26.25
N PHE A 150 -81.48 39.57 25.66
CA PHE A 150 -80.63 40.72 25.33
C PHE A 150 -81.20 42.02 25.89
N PRO A 151 -81.41 42.16 27.21
CA PRO A 151 -82.14 43.30 27.80
C PRO A 151 -81.57 44.69 27.45
N GLY A 152 -80.30 44.75 27.01
CA GLY A 152 -79.66 45.96 26.49
C GLY A 152 -80.28 46.54 25.22
N TRP A 153 -81.19 45.84 24.53
CA TRP A 153 -81.89 46.39 23.35
C TRP A 153 -82.61 47.69 23.71
N ARG A 154 -83.23 47.77 24.89
CA ARG A 154 -83.98 48.95 25.32
C ARG A 154 -83.11 50.19 25.54
N GLU A 155 -81.85 49.99 25.91
CA GLU A 155 -80.89 51.07 26.18
C GLU A 155 -80.32 51.67 24.89
N ALA A 156 -80.45 51.00 23.74
CA ALA A 156 -79.84 51.43 22.48
C ALA A 156 -80.31 52.81 21.97
N PRO A 157 -81.59 53.21 22.01
CA PRO A 157 -82.02 54.51 21.50
C PRO A 157 -81.52 55.65 22.40
N HIS A 158 -81.56 55.43 23.72
CA HIS A 158 -81.01 56.37 24.69
C HIS A 158 -79.49 56.46 24.60
N ALA A 159 -78.81 55.34 24.35
CA ALA A 159 -77.38 55.33 24.12
C ALA A 159 -77.05 56.12 22.85
N ALA A 160 -77.72 55.84 21.73
CA ALA A 160 -77.56 56.60 20.48
C ALA A 160 -77.80 58.10 20.69
N GLU A 161 -78.86 58.48 21.40
CA GLU A 161 -79.11 59.89 21.72
C GLU A 161 -78.01 60.47 22.62
N SER A 162 -77.51 59.69 23.59
CA SER A 162 -76.44 60.09 24.53
C SER A 162 -75.09 60.38 23.87
N LEU A 163 -74.83 59.73 22.73
CA LEU A 163 -73.61 59.95 21.93
C LEU A 163 -73.61 61.33 21.25
N LEU A 164 -74.76 62.00 21.16
CA LEU A 164 -74.83 63.42 20.80
C LEU A 164 -74.71 64.27 22.07
N LYS A 165 -73.73 65.17 22.12
CA LYS A 165 -73.58 66.12 23.22
C LYS A 165 -74.90 66.86 23.51
N PRO A 166 -75.23 67.15 24.78
CA PRO A 166 -76.47 67.82 25.14
C PRO A 166 -76.73 69.13 24.38
N GLU A 167 -75.67 69.92 24.14
CA GLU A 167 -75.71 71.19 23.42
C GLU A 167 -76.06 71.02 21.94
N LEU A 168 -75.37 70.09 21.26
CA LEU A 168 -75.63 69.75 19.87
C LEU A 168 -77.03 69.17 19.70
N ARG A 169 -77.42 68.27 20.62
CA ARG A 169 -78.75 67.67 20.66
C ARG A 169 -79.83 68.74 20.83
N GLY A 170 -79.65 69.70 21.74
CA GLY A 170 -80.56 70.82 21.94
C GLY A 170 -80.72 71.66 20.67
N ASN A 171 -79.60 71.96 19.99
CA ASN A 171 -79.61 72.71 18.74
C ASN A 171 -80.29 71.95 17.59
N LEU A 172 -80.04 70.65 17.46
CA LEU A 172 -80.67 69.80 16.44
C LEU A 172 -82.17 69.65 16.69
N LYS A 173 -82.60 69.43 17.95
CA LYS A 173 -84.02 69.41 18.34
C LYS A 173 -84.72 70.74 18.04
N ALA A 174 -84.08 71.87 18.36
CA ALA A 174 -84.62 73.19 18.03
C ALA A 174 -84.74 73.43 16.53
N LYS A 175 -83.76 72.99 15.72
CA LYS A 175 -83.81 73.07 14.25
C LYS A 175 -84.88 72.16 13.65
N LEU A 176 -85.09 70.96 14.21
CA LEU A 176 -86.16 70.05 13.79
C LEU A 176 -87.55 70.61 14.10
N ALA A 177 -87.74 71.20 15.29
CA ALA A 177 -88.97 71.88 15.67
C ALA A 177 -89.28 73.09 14.76
N ALA A 178 -88.26 73.90 14.44
CA ALA A 178 -88.41 75.04 13.53
C ALA A 178 -88.76 74.64 12.08
N LYS A 179 -88.42 73.42 11.64
CA LYS A 179 -88.80 72.90 10.31
C LYS A 179 -90.27 72.44 10.22
N GLN A 180 -90.95 72.18 11.35
CA GLN A 180 -92.35 71.75 11.35
C GLN A 180 -93.34 72.89 11.10
N ASP A 181 -92.94 74.16 11.26
CA ASP A 181 -93.79 75.35 11.05
C ASP A 181 -93.87 75.85 9.59
N GLY A 182 -93.52 75.00 8.61
CA GLY A 182 -93.97 75.15 7.23
C GLY A 182 -93.31 76.23 6.36
N ASN A 183 -92.18 76.84 6.76
CA ASN A 183 -91.45 77.77 5.89
C ASN A 183 -89.96 77.39 5.73
N PRO A 184 -89.58 76.65 4.67
CA PRO A 184 -88.18 76.30 4.44
C PRO A 184 -87.42 77.52 3.90
N SER A 185 -86.51 78.08 4.70
CA SER A 185 -85.49 79.04 4.23
C SER A 185 -84.46 78.28 3.36
N PRO A 186 -84.23 78.64 2.08
CA PRO A 186 -83.41 77.84 1.17
C PRO A 186 -81.88 77.93 1.35
N ASP A 187 -81.35 78.84 2.18
CA ASP A 187 -79.91 79.18 2.14
C ASP A 187 -79.13 78.84 3.41
N ALA A 188 -79.17 77.58 3.85
CA ALA A 188 -78.29 77.10 4.92
C ALA A 188 -77.66 75.74 4.60
N VAL A 189 -77.06 75.61 3.42
CA VAL A 189 -75.96 74.65 3.22
C VAL A 189 -74.66 75.43 3.43
N THR A 190 -74.23 75.57 4.68
CA THR A 190 -72.86 75.96 4.99
C THR A 190 -71.97 74.72 4.85
N PRO A 191 -70.84 74.80 4.09
CA PRO A 191 -69.83 73.74 4.03
C PRO A 191 -69.31 73.38 5.41
N ASP A 192 -68.91 72.12 5.60
CA ASP A 192 -68.39 71.52 6.84
C ASP A 192 -67.60 72.50 7.74
N ASP A 193 -68.29 73.10 8.70
CA ASP A 193 -67.66 73.99 9.67
C ASP A 193 -66.98 73.11 10.73
N CYS A 194 -65.64 73.10 10.72
CA CYS A 194 -64.82 72.49 11.76
C CYS A 194 -65.29 72.87 13.17
N ALA A 195 -65.90 74.04 13.39
CA ALA A 195 -66.44 74.43 14.69
C ALA A 195 -67.57 73.51 15.18
N LEU A 196 -68.45 73.03 14.29
CA LEU A 196 -69.50 72.06 14.61
C LEU A 196 -68.94 70.65 14.82
N ALA A 197 -67.94 70.24 14.02
CA ALA A 197 -67.29 68.94 14.18
C ALA A 197 -66.45 68.84 15.47
N ILE A 198 -65.70 69.90 15.82
CA ILE A 198 -64.95 70.00 17.07
C ILE A 198 -65.89 69.97 18.28
N ALA A 199 -67.06 70.61 18.19
CA ALA A 199 -68.05 70.58 19.25
C ALA A 199 -68.62 69.18 19.49
N THR A 200 -68.70 68.30 18.47
CA THR A 200 -69.30 66.95 18.61
C THR A 200 -68.47 65.98 19.47
N ASP A 201 -67.16 66.21 19.68
CA ASP A 201 -66.23 65.40 20.47
C ASP A 201 -66.48 63.88 20.45
N VAL A 202 -66.84 63.35 19.28
CA VAL A 202 -67.05 61.91 19.12
C VAL A 202 -65.71 61.23 19.29
N SER A 203 -65.57 60.45 20.37
CA SER A 203 -64.35 59.71 20.69
C SER A 203 -64.35 58.33 20.01
N ASN A 204 -63.19 57.69 19.95
CA ASN A 204 -63.10 56.28 19.54
C ASN A 204 -63.98 55.37 20.41
N SER A 205 -64.20 55.75 21.67
CA SER A 205 -65.07 55.04 22.60
C SER A 205 -66.54 55.13 22.17
N ASP A 206 -66.99 56.28 21.64
CA ASP A 206 -68.37 56.49 21.20
C ASP A 206 -68.71 55.67 19.95
N ILE A 207 -67.76 55.55 19.01
CA ILE A 207 -67.89 54.68 17.84
C ILE A 207 -67.85 53.20 18.26
N ALA A 208 -66.98 52.83 19.20
CA ALA A 208 -66.92 51.47 19.72
C ALA A 208 -68.23 51.07 20.43
N ILE A 209 -68.86 52.00 21.16
CA ILE A 209 -70.17 51.80 21.79
C ILE A 209 -71.26 51.58 20.73
N ALA A 210 -71.32 52.40 19.68
CA ALA A 210 -72.28 52.23 18.60
C ALA A 210 -72.11 50.90 17.85
N LYS A 211 -70.86 50.50 17.54
CA LYS A 211 -70.57 49.17 16.97
C LYS A 211 -70.91 48.03 17.93
N GLY A 212 -70.77 48.23 19.23
CA GLY A 212 -71.22 47.29 20.25
C GLY A 212 -72.73 46.99 20.15
N PHE A 213 -73.55 48.02 19.92
CA PHE A 213 -74.99 47.84 19.69
C PHE A 213 -75.29 47.16 18.35
N GLU A 214 -74.54 47.48 17.28
CA GLU A 214 -74.65 46.78 15.99
C GLU A 214 -74.40 45.27 16.15
N ILE A 215 -73.33 44.90 16.86
CA ILE A 215 -72.99 43.50 17.15
C ILE A 215 -74.09 42.82 17.97
N ALA A 216 -74.63 43.50 18.99
CA ALA A 216 -75.75 42.99 19.78
C ALA A 216 -77.04 42.82 18.94
N GLY A 217 -77.30 43.73 18.00
CA GLY A 217 -78.39 43.64 17.02
C GLY A 217 -78.24 42.42 16.10
N ARG A 218 -77.03 42.19 15.57
CA ARG A 218 -76.71 40.99 14.75
C ARG A 218 -76.90 39.70 15.55
N ALA A 219 -76.47 39.69 16.82
CA ALA A 219 -76.66 38.54 17.71
C ALA A 219 -78.15 38.26 17.99
N THR A 220 -78.96 39.31 18.16
CA THR A 220 -80.42 39.19 18.35
C THR A 220 -81.10 38.67 17.09
N MET A 221 -80.70 39.16 15.90
CA MET A 221 -81.21 38.68 14.61
C MET A 221 -80.88 37.19 14.40
N ASN A 222 -79.66 36.76 14.72
CA ASN A 222 -79.24 35.36 14.60
C ASN A 222 -79.90 34.43 15.64
N ALA A 223 -80.41 34.97 16.74
CA ALA A 223 -81.08 34.21 17.80
C ALA A 223 -82.58 33.96 17.51
N LEU A 224 -83.16 34.64 16.51
CA LEU A 224 -84.49 34.32 16.00
C LEU A 224 -84.38 33.05 15.14
N PRO A 225 -85.13 31.97 15.45
CA PRO A 225 -85.07 30.76 14.65
C PRO A 225 -85.51 31.05 13.22
N THR A 226 -84.70 30.63 12.24
CA THR A 226 -84.97 30.79 10.81
C THR A 226 -86.10 29.90 10.30
N ASP A 227 -86.49 28.90 11.09
CA ASP A 227 -87.49 27.89 10.70
C ASP A 227 -88.86 28.19 11.35
N PHE A 228 -89.85 28.45 10.49
CA PHE A 228 -91.30 28.50 10.79
C PHE A 228 -91.81 29.63 11.73
N LEU A 229 -91.15 30.78 11.73
CA LEU A 229 -91.73 32.06 12.18
C LEU A 229 -91.90 33.02 10.99
N THR A 230 -92.99 33.79 11.02
CA THR A 230 -93.40 34.73 9.97
C THR A 230 -92.26 35.66 9.55
N VAL A 231 -92.26 36.10 8.29
CA VAL A 231 -91.27 37.06 7.72
C VAL A 231 -91.14 38.34 8.56
N ILE A 232 -92.14 38.64 9.40
CA ILE A 232 -92.33 39.88 10.15
C ILE A 232 -91.36 40.00 11.34
N PRO A 233 -91.23 39.04 12.29
CA PRO A 233 -90.19 39.09 13.34
C PRO A 233 -88.76 39.30 12.83
N HIS A 234 -88.40 38.64 11.72
CA HIS A 234 -87.07 38.78 11.12
C HIS A 234 -86.88 40.13 10.45
N SER A 235 -87.91 40.68 9.77
CA SER A 235 -87.82 42.02 9.17
C SER A 235 -87.68 43.11 10.22
N VAL A 236 -88.36 42.99 11.37
CA VAL A 236 -88.24 43.90 12.51
C VAL A 236 -86.82 43.92 13.08
N ALA A 237 -86.20 42.75 13.25
CA ALA A 237 -84.82 42.65 13.75
C ALA A 237 -83.77 43.12 12.74
N ALA A 238 -83.93 42.78 11.45
CA ALA A 238 -83.04 43.23 10.37
C ALA A 238 -83.09 44.75 10.19
N ALA A 239 -84.27 45.34 10.32
CA ALA A 239 -84.46 46.77 10.22
C ALA A 239 -83.90 47.53 11.43
N ALA A 240 -84.04 46.98 12.65
CA ALA A 240 -83.37 47.50 13.84
C ALA A 240 -81.84 47.52 13.67
N LEU A 241 -81.29 46.46 13.08
CA LEU A 241 -79.86 46.37 12.79
C LEU A 241 -79.42 47.41 11.76
N GLY A 242 -80.14 47.54 10.64
CA GLY A 242 -79.81 48.53 9.61
C GLY A 242 -79.81 49.97 10.12
N VAL A 243 -80.62 50.26 11.14
CA VAL A 243 -80.64 51.56 11.81
C VAL A 243 -79.43 51.77 12.71
N LEU A 244 -78.98 50.73 13.43
CA LEU A 244 -77.78 50.81 14.27
C LEU A 244 -76.51 50.97 13.42
N GLU A 245 -76.45 50.30 12.26
CA GLU A 245 -75.39 50.50 11.27
C GLU A 245 -75.37 51.96 10.76
N ALA A 246 -76.53 52.54 10.49
CA ALA A 246 -76.63 53.94 10.10
C ALA A 246 -76.10 54.87 11.21
N ILE A 247 -76.44 54.63 12.48
CA ILE A 247 -75.92 55.43 13.61
C ILE A 247 -74.39 55.31 13.71
N SER A 248 -73.82 54.11 13.59
CA SER A 248 -72.36 53.90 13.58
C SER A 248 -71.67 54.65 12.43
N LEU A 249 -72.24 54.58 11.22
CA LEU A 249 -71.71 55.27 10.05
C LEU A 249 -71.74 56.80 10.20
N GLY A 250 -72.77 57.33 10.85
CA GLY A 250 -72.87 58.76 11.19
C GLY A 250 -71.74 59.20 12.13
N LEU A 251 -71.44 58.41 13.16
CA LEU A 251 -70.39 58.69 14.14
C LEU A 251 -68.98 58.59 13.54
N GLU A 252 -68.72 57.61 12.68
CA GLU A 252 -67.45 57.50 11.95
C GLU A 252 -67.20 58.72 11.05
N THR A 253 -68.25 59.20 10.39
CA THR A 253 -68.16 60.38 9.53
C THR A 253 -67.84 61.64 10.34
N SER A 254 -68.48 61.84 11.50
CA SER A 254 -68.19 62.98 12.38
C SER A 254 -66.77 62.95 12.96
N LYS A 255 -66.24 61.76 13.27
CA LYS A 255 -64.86 61.63 13.77
C LYS A 255 -63.82 61.94 12.69
N ASN A 256 -63.99 61.43 11.47
CA ASN A 256 -63.03 61.69 10.40
C ASN A 256 -62.90 63.20 10.12
N ILE A 257 -64.01 63.93 10.15
CA ILE A 257 -64.00 65.40 10.00
C ILE A 257 -63.23 66.07 11.17
N LYS A 258 -63.36 65.57 12.39
CA LYS A 258 -62.64 66.10 13.57
C LYS A 258 -61.13 65.84 13.51
N ASP A 259 -60.72 64.64 13.11
CA ASP A 259 -59.31 64.27 13.00
C ASP A 259 -58.61 65.11 11.91
N ASP A 260 -59.30 65.45 10.81
CA ASP A 260 -58.81 66.37 9.78
C ASP A 260 -58.73 67.84 10.27
N CYS A 261 -59.64 68.27 11.14
CA CYS A 261 -59.62 69.63 11.71
C CYS A 261 -58.60 69.84 12.85
N THR A 262 -57.94 68.79 13.36
CA THR A 262 -57.00 68.87 14.53
C THR A 262 -55.55 68.49 14.22
N ALA A 263 -55.21 68.27 12.96
CA ALA A 263 -53.86 67.87 12.56
C ALA A 263 -52.78 68.89 12.99
N LEU A 264 -51.73 68.39 13.65
CA LEU A 264 -50.46 69.09 13.84
C LEU A 264 -49.91 69.54 12.48
N ASN A 265 -49.24 70.70 12.44
CA ASN A 265 -48.74 71.24 11.19
C ASN A 265 -47.78 70.22 10.51
N ALA A 266 -47.84 70.12 9.18
CA ALA A 266 -47.04 69.16 8.41
C ALA A 266 -45.52 69.35 8.59
N THR A 267 -45.09 70.57 8.94
CA THR A 267 -43.68 70.94 9.17
C THR A 267 -43.12 70.28 10.43
N ASP A 268 -43.90 70.17 11.50
CA ASP A 268 -43.48 69.58 12.78
C ASP A 268 -43.32 68.06 12.63
N VAL A 269 -44.25 67.42 11.91
CA VAL A 269 -44.15 65.99 11.55
C VAL A 269 -42.91 65.74 10.68
N GLN A 270 -42.65 66.61 9.71
CA GLN A 270 -41.46 66.50 8.86
C GLN A 270 -40.16 66.70 9.65
N GLY A 271 -40.14 67.59 10.64
CA GLY A 271 -39.01 67.81 11.55
C GLY A 271 -38.67 66.58 12.41
N ILE A 272 -39.69 65.93 12.96
CA ILE A 272 -39.56 64.68 13.73
C ILE A 272 -39.04 63.56 12.82
N VAL A 273 -39.62 63.39 11.63
CA VAL A 273 -39.20 62.37 10.66
C VAL A 273 -37.75 62.58 10.21
N ASN A 274 -37.34 63.81 9.92
CA ASN A 274 -35.97 64.11 9.51
C ASN A 274 -34.95 63.86 10.63
N THR A 275 -35.31 64.20 11.88
CA THR A 275 -34.48 63.92 13.05
C THR A 275 -34.32 62.42 13.25
N ALA A 276 -35.42 61.67 13.28
CA ALA A 276 -35.40 60.22 13.43
C ALA A 276 -34.62 59.54 12.30
N LYS A 277 -34.81 59.99 11.05
CA LYS A 277 -34.05 59.49 9.90
C LYS A 277 -32.55 59.69 10.07
N THR A 278 -32.14 60.87 10.54
CA THR A 278 -30.72 61.20 10.76
C THR A 278 -30.13 60.33 11.87
N GLU A 279 -30.85 60.16 12.97
CA GLU A 279 -30.41 59.30 14.09
C GLU A 279 -30.27 57.84 13.66
N ILE A 280 -31.24 57.30 12.91
CA ILE A 280 -31.18 55.93 12.39
C ILE A 280 -29.96 55.76 11.48
N ILE A 281 -29.74 56.69 10.53
CA ILE A 281 -28.60 56.62 9.62
C ILE A 281 -27.28 56.69 10.39
N ASN A 282 -27.17 57.57 11.37
CA ASN A 282 -25.96 57.71 12.18
C ASN A 282 -25.69 56.44 13.01
N ASN A 283 -26.74 55.83 13.57
CA ASN A 283 -26.64 54.59 14.32
C ASN A 283 -26.21 53.42 13.41
N ASP A 284 -26.85 53.27 12.24
CA ASP A 284 -26.50 52.25 11.26
C ASP A 284 -25.06 52.41 10.75
N ASN A 285 -24.62 53.64 10.47
CA ASN A 285 -23.25 53.91 10.06
C ASN A 285 -22.25 53.57 11.17
N GLY A 286 -22.57 53.93 12.43
CA GLY A 286 -21.74 53.60 13.60
C GLY A 286 -21.62 52.10 13.85
N ASN A 287 -22.75 51.38 13.75
CA ASN A 287 -22.80 49.93 13.88
C ASN A 287 -22.02 49.25 12.75
N THR A 288 -22.24 49.69 11.51
CA THR A 288 -21.54 49.16 10.33
C THR A 288 -20.03 49.33 10.47
N SER A 289 -19.56 50.51 10.89
CA SER A 289 -18.14 50.77 11.09
C SER A 289 -17.54 49.88 12.18
N THR A 290 -18.28 49.69 13.29
CA THR A 290 -17.86 48.84 14.41
C THR A 290 -17.76 47.37 14.00
N ILE A 291 -18.75 46.86 13.26
CA ILE A 291 -18.76 45.48 12.74
C ILE A 291 -17.57 45.26 11.80
N VAL A 292 -17.37 46.16 10.84
CA VAL A 292 -16.25 46.06 9.88
C VAL A 292 -14.89 46.09 10.58
N ASN A 293 -14.71 46.95 11.59
CA ASN A 293 -13.46 47.03 12.35
C ASN A 293 -13.21 45.75 13.15
N ASN A 294 -14.25 45.20 13.78
CA ASN A 294 -14.14 43.94 14.52
C ASN A 294 -13.83 42.76 13.58
N ASP A 295 -14.49 42.69 12.43
CA ASP A 295 -14.25 41.63 11.44
C ASP A 295 -12.83 41.69 10.88
N ASN A 296 -12.32 42.88 10.58
CA ASN A 296 -10.93 43.06 10.14
C ASN A 296 -9.94 42.64 11.24
N THR A 297 -10.18 43.03 12.48
CA THR A 297 -9.33 42.64 13.62
C THR A 297 -9.33 41.12 13.83
N ASN A 298 -10.50 40.49 13.74
CA ASN A 298 -10.65 39.04 13.84
C ASN A 298 -9.94 38.33 12.69
N LYS A 299 -10.10 38.83 11.46
CA LYS A 299 -9.43 38.31 10.26
C LYS A 299 -7.91 38.35 10.42
N ASP A 300 -7.36 39.47 10.88
CA ASP A 300 -5.91 39.62 11.09
C ASP A 300 -5.41 38.70 12.20
N THR A 301 -6.18 38.54 13.28
CA THR A 301 -5.86 37.62 14.38
C THR A 301 -5.78 36.17 13.88
N VAL A 302 -6.77 35.74 13.09
CA VAL A 302 -6.80 34.39 12.50
C VAL A 302 -5.63 34.20 11.53
N LEU A 303 -5.36 35.19 10.66
CA LEU A 303 -4.27 35.12 9.69
C LEU A 303 -2.90 35.02 10.38
N ASN A 304 -2.65 35.81 11.42
CA ASN A 304 -1.42 35.76 12.19
C ASN A 304 -1.24 34.42 12.91
N SER A 305 -2.31 33.85 13.47
CA SER A 305 -2.30 32.52 14.08
C SER A 305 -1.95 31.43 13.06
N LEU A 306 -2.55 31.49 11.86
CA LEU A 306 -2.28 30.55 10.77
C LEU A 306 -0.84 30.66 10.25
N ASN A 307 -0.32 31.88 10.08
CA ASN A 307 1.06 32.11 9.67
C ASN A 307 2.05 31.55 10.69
N THR A 308 1.80 31.76 11.98
CA THR A 308 2.62 31.23 13.08
C THR A 308 2.63 29.70 13.05
N LYS A 309 1.45 29.06 12.96
CA LYS A 309 1.34 27.60 12.86
C LYS A 309 2.05 27.04 11.62
N THR A 310 1.93 27.73 10.49
CA THR A 310 2.59 27.35 9.23
C THR A 310 4.12 27.39 9.38
N ALA A 311 4.66 28.42 10.02
CA ALA A 311 6.09 28.54 10.30
C ALA A 311 6.60 27.43 11.26
N THR A 312 5.83 27.13 12.31
CA THR A 312 6.15 26.04 13.24
C THR A 312 6.17 24.69 12.54
N ILE A 313 5.14 24.39 11.72
CA ILE A 313 5.05 23.13 10.97
C ILE A 313 6.22 23.01 9.97
N THR A 314 6.51 24.09 9.23
CA THR A 314 7.63 24.12 8.27
C THR A 314 8.95 23.81 8.97
N THR A 315 9.20 24.42 10.13
CA THR A 315 10.42 24.16 10.92
C THR A 315 10.50 22.71 11.40
N ALA A 316 9.39 22.15 11.89
CA ALA A 316 9.34 20.75 12.32
C ALA A 316 9.60 19.77 11.17
N ILE A 317 9.06 20.05 9.97
CA ILE A 317 9.30 19.27 8.76
C ILE A 317 10.78 19.31 8.37
N THR A 318 11.38 20.50 8.30
CA THR A 318 12.81 20.67 7.97
C THR A 318 13.71 19.93 8.95
N ASN A 319 13.43 20.03 10.25
CA ASN A 319 14.19 19.31 11.27
C ASN A 319 14.06 17.79 11.11
N SER A 320 12.86 17.29 10.84
CA SER A 320 12.61 15.86 10.61
C SER A 320 13.32 15.36 9.34
N GLN A 321 13.31 16.14 8.26
CA GLN A 321 14.03 15.82 7.02
C GLN A 321 15.55 15.72 7.27
N ASN A 322 16.12 16.70 7.98
CA ASN A 322 17.54 16.70 8.31
C ASN A 322 17.93 15.49 9.17
N ALA A 323 17.08 15.12 10.16
CA ALA A 323 17.33 13.93 10.97
C ALA A 323 17.33 12.63 10.14
N VAL A 324 16.39 12.49 9.20
CA VAL A 324 16.35 11.34 8.30
C VAL A 324 17.58 11.28 7.39
N ILE A 325 18.00 12.42 6.82
CA ILE A 325 19.20 12.52 5.98
C ILE A 325 20.45 12.12 6.78
N ASN A 326 20.67 12.70 7.96
CA ASN A 326 21.82 12.42 8.81
C ASN A 326 21.90 10.94 9.22
N ASN A 327 20.76 10.32 9.53
CA ASN A 327 20.70 8.88 9.82
C ASN A 327 21.05 8.04 8.58
N GLY A 328 20.58 8.45 7.40
CA GLY A 328 20.94 7.82 6.12
C GLY A 328 22.45 7.87 5.86
N ASP A 329 23.06 9.05 6.02
CA ASP A 329 24.50 9.24 5.82
C ASP A 329 25.34 8.44 6.82
N THR A 330 24.92 8.38 8.09
CA THR A 330 25.59 7.58 9.13
C THR A 330 25.55 6.09 8.81
N ASN A 331 24.40 5.60 8.35
CA ASN A 331 24.25 4.20 7.94
C ASN A 331 25.09 3.88 6.71
N LEU A 332 25.11 4.78 5.71
CA LEU A 332 25.93 4.63 4.50
C LEU A 332 27.43 4.55 4.85
N ALA A 333 27.91 5.42 5.74
CA ALA A 333 29.30 5.42 6.20
C ALA A 333 29.66 4.12 6.94
N THR A 334 28.77 3.64 7.80
CA THR A 334 28.93 2.37 8.54
C THR A 334 29.04 1.18 7.59
N ILE A 335 28.12 1.07 6.63
CA ILE A 335 28.11 0.00 5.63
C ILE A 335 29.36 0.06 4.75
N THR A 336 29.75 1.25 4.30
CA THR A 336 30.95 1.44 3.47
C THR A 336 32.21 1.00 4.19
N THR A 337 32.33 1.33 5.49
CA THR A 337 33.45 0.89 6.33
C THR A 337 33.47 -0.62 6.49
N ALA A 338 32.33 -1.24 6.78
CA ALA A 338 32.22 -2.69 6.93
C ALA A 338 32.60 -3.45 5.65
N ILE A 339 32.15 -2.97 4.48
CA ILE A 339 32.51 -3.55 3.17
C ILE A 339 34.01 -3.40 2.90
N THR A 340 34.59 -2.25 3.23
CA THR A 340 36.04 -1.99 3.04
C THR A 340 36.88 -2.93 3.90
N ASN A 341 36.48 -3.16 5.15
CA ASN A 341 37.15 -4.09 6.05
C ASN A 341 37.02 -5.53 5.54
N ALA A 342 35.81 -5.97 5.19
CA ALA A 342 35.58 -7.31 4.64
C ALA A 342 36.40 -7.57 3.37
N LYS A 343 36.50 -6.59 2.48
CA LYS A 343 37.35 -6.67 1.28
C LYS A 343 38.82 -6.84 1.65
N THR A 344 39.29 -6.10 2.66
CA THR A 344 40.68 -6.18 3.13
C THR A 344 40.97 -7.56 3.73
N ASP A 345 40.05 -8.10 4.53
CA ASP A 345 40.18 -9.42 5.15
C ASP A 345 40.23 -10.54 4.11
N ILE A 346 39.38 -10.47 3.07
CA ILE A 346 39.39 -11.43 1.95
C ILE A 346 40.75 -11.40 1.24
N VAL A 347 41.25 -10.21 0.88
CA VAL A 347 42.54 -10.07 0.20
C VAL A 347 43.69 -10.60 1.05
N ASN A 348 43.68 -10.34 2.36
CA ASN A 348 44.69 -10.84 3.28
C ASN A 348 44.66 -12.37 3.39
N ASN A 349 43.46 -12.97 3.48
CA ASN A 349 43.28 -14.41 3.50
C ASN A 349 43.77 -15.06 2.20
N ASP A 350 43.39 -14.52 1.05
CA ASP A 350 43.84 -15.02 -0.27
C ASP A 350 45.36 -14.98 -0.41
N ASN A 351 46.00 -13.89 0.03
CA ASN A 351 47.47 -13.77 0.02
C ASN A 351 48.15 -14.77 0.95
N SER A 352 47.56 -15.01 2.13
CA SER A 352 48.06 -16.02 3.09
C SER A 352 47.95 -17.44 2.51
N ASN A 353 46.81 -17.77 1.91
CA ASN A 353 46.58 -19.06 1.25
C ASN A 353 47.54 -19.26 0.08
N LYS A 354 47.70 -18.25 -0.78
CA LYS A 354 48.66 -18.27 -1.90
C LYS A 354 50.08 -18.53 -1.41
N THR A 355 50.50 -17.87 -0.34
CA THR A 355 51.83 -18.06 0.25
C THR A 355 52.02 -19.48 0.77
N THR A 356 51.01 -20.03 1.45
CA THR A 356 51.01 -21.41 1.96
C THR A 356 51.15 -22.42 0.82
N ILE A 357 50.36 -22.26 -0.26
CA ILE A 357 50.42 -23.14 -1.43
C ILE A 357 51.80 -23.09 -2.08
N VAL A 358 52.34 -21.90 -2.35
CA VAL A 358 53.67 -21.74 -2.96
C VAL A 358 54.77 -22.38 -2.09
N ASN A 359 54.70 -22.22 -0.77
CA ASN A 359 55.68 -22.84 0.13
C ASN A 359 55.60 -24.37 0.10
N ASN A 360 54.40 -24.94 0.08
CA ASN A 360 54.20 -26.38 -0.03
C ASN A 360 54.70 -26.92 -1.37
N ASP A 361 54.42 -26.24 -2.48
CA ASP A 361 54.89 -26.63 -3.82
C ASP A 361 56.42 -26.58 -3.91
N ASN A 362 57.05 -25.56 -3.33
CA ASN A 362 58.51 -25.46 -3.27
C ASN A 362 59.14 -26.59 -2.42
N ALA A 363 58.52 -26.92 -1.27
CA ALA A 363 58.97 -28.02 -0.42
C ALA A 363 58.84 -29.38 -1.12
N ASN A 364 57.71 -29.61 -1.81
CA ASN A 364 57.47 -30.81 -2.61
C ASN A 364 58.47 -30.93 -3.77
N THR A 365 58.71 -29.84 -4.50
CA THR A 365 59.69 -29.78 -5.58
C THR A 365 61.10 -30.13 -5.09
N THR A 366 61.50 -29.59 -3.94
CA THR A 366 62.80 -29.88 -3.31
C THR A 366 62.92 -31.36 -2.92
N THR A 367 61.86 -31.93 -2.35
CA THR A 367 61.79 -33.35 -1.96
C THR A 367 61.92 -34.26 -3.18
N LEU A 368 61.18 -33.98 -4.25
CA LEU A 368 61.23 -34.75 -5.50
C LEU A 368 62.61 -34.67 -6.16
N ASN A 369 63.19 -33.47 -6.25
CA ASN A 369 64.53 -33.29 -6.82
C ASN A 369 65.61 -34.07 -6.05
N THR A 370 65.49 -34.11 -4.72
CA THR A 370 66.39 -34.89 -3.86
C THR A 370 66.24 -36.40 -4.12
N ALA A 371 64.99 -36.89 -4.17
CA ALA A 371 64.71 -38.30 -4.45
C ALA A 371 65.21 -38.74 -5.84
N VAL A 372 64.97 -37.93 -6.87
CA VAL A 372 65.45 -38.18 -8.24
C VAL A 372 66.97 -38.19 -8.29
N THR A 373 67.64 -37.26 -7.62
CA THR A 373 69.10 -37.21 -7.55
C THR A 373 69.68 -38.47 -6.90
N ASN A 374 69.09 -38.92 -5.79
CA ASN A 374 69.52 -40.13 -5.10
C ASN A 374 69.30 -41.39 -5.94
N ALA A 375 68.15 -41.49 -6.62
CA ALA A 375 67.86 -42.60 -7.52
C ALA A 375 68.87 -42.64 -8.68
N ARG A 376 69.14 -41.49 -9.31
CA ARG A 376 70.15 -41.36 -10.38
C ARG A 376 71.52 -41.80 -9.90
N ASN A 377 71.97 -41.34 -8.73
CA ASN A 377 73.27 -41.71 -8.19
C ASN A 377 73.38 -43.22 -7.92
N THR A 378 72.28 -43.84 -7.44
CA THR A 378 72.21 -45.30 -7.24
C THR A 378 72.37 -46.06 -8.56
N ILE A 379 71.67 -45.63 -9.61
CA ILE A 379 71.78 -46.23 -10.95
C ILE A 379 73.22 -46.11 -11.48
N VAL A 380 73.79 -44.91 -11.45
CA VAL A 380 75.17 -44.66 -11.93
C VAL A 380 76.20 -45.51 -11.16
N ASN A 381 76.06 -45.64 -9.84
CA ASN A 381 76.96 -46.47 -9.05
C ASN A 381 76.85 -47.96 -9.42
N ASN A 382 75.63 -48.46 -9.61
CA ASN A 382 75.42 -49.85 -10.04
C ASN A 382 76.01 -50.09 -11.44
N ASP A 383 75.82 -49.16 -12.38
CA ASP A 383 76.37 -49.27 -13.73
C ASP A 383 77.91 -49.27 -13.72
N ASN A 384 78.52 -48.42 -12.89
CA ASN A 384 79.98 -48.41 -12.70
C ASN A 384 80.49 -49.75 -12.14
N ILE A 385 79.85 -50.27 -11.09
CA ILE A 385 80.20 -51.59 -10.50
C ILE A 385 80.08 -52.70 -11.55
N ASN A 386 78.98 -52.72 -12.30
CA ASN A 386 78.77 -53.71 -13.36
C ASN A 386 79.84 -53.61 -14.45
N THR A 387 80.15 -52.39 -14.88
CA THR A 387 81.21 -52.13 -15.88
C THR A 387 82.56 -52.66 -15.40
N THR A 388 82.95 -52.35 -14.15
CA THR A 388 84.19 -52.87 -13.55
C THR A 388 84.20 -54.40 -13.49
N ASN A 389 83.09 -55.03 -13.10
CA ASN A 389 82.98 -56.49 -13.02
C ASN A 389 83.14 -57.15 -14.40
N ILE A 390 82.49 -56.59 -15.43
CA ILE A 390 82.61 -57.08 -16.82
C ILE A 390 84.07 -56.99 -17.28
N VAL A 391 84.71 -55.82 -17.11
CA VAL A 391 86.11 -55.61 -17.50
C VAL A 391 87.06 -56.59 -16.78
N ASN A 392 86.87 -56.80 -15.48
CA ASN A 392 87.68 -57.75 -14.71
C ASN A 392 87.51 -59.19 -15.21
N ASN A 393 86.27 -59.61 -15.49
CA ASN A 393 85.98 -60.93 -16.04
C ASN A 393 86.59 -61.12 -17.43
N ASP A 394 86.47 -60.12 -18.31
CA ASP A 394 87.04 -60.16 -19.65
C ASP A 394 88.58 -60.24 -19.61
N ASN A 395 89.21 -59.48 -18.73
CA ASN A 395 90.66 -59.56 -18.51
C ASN A 395 91.10 -60.93 -17.99
N ALA A 396 90.37 -61.50 -17.02
CA ALA A 396 90.65 -62.84 -16.50
C ALA A 396 90.53 -63.92 -17.60
N ASN A 397 89.47 -63.85 -18.42
CA ASN A 397 89.28 -64.75 -19.56
C ASN A 397 90.39 -64.60 -20.60
N LYS A 398 90.77 -63.36 -20.94
CA LYS A 398 91.90 -63.08 -21.84
C LYS A 398 93.20 -63.69 -21.33
N THR A 399 93.53 -63.52 -20.05
CA THR A 399 94.70 -64.13 -19.42
C THR A 399 94.64 -65.66 -19.46
N ALA A 400 93.48 -66.26 -19.19
CA ALA A 400 93.31 -67.71 -19.24
C ALA A 400 93.54 -68.28 -20.65
N ILE A 401 93.00 -67.62 -21.68
CA ILE A 401 93.22 -67.99 -23.09
C ILE A 401 94.72 -67.91 -23.43
N ILE A 402 95.38 -66.79 -23.11
CA ILE A 402 96.83 -66.62 -23.38
C ILE A 402 97.66 -67.71 -22.70
N ASN A 403 97.37 -68.04 -21.43
CA ASN A 403 98.08 -69.08 -20.70
C ASN A 403 97.88 -70.47 -21.31
N ASN A 404 96.66 -70.78 -21.75
CA ASN A 404 96.36 -72.03 -22.45
C ASN A 404 97.12 -72.12 -23.78
N ASP A 405 97.08 -71.06 -24.60
CA ASP A 405 97.78 -71.00 -25.89
C ASP A 405 99.30 -71.13 -25.72
N ASN A 406 99.88 -70.49 -24.71
CA ASN A 406 101.30 -70.64 -24.38
C ASN A 406 101.64 -72.08 -23.97
N THR A 407 100.80 -72.71 -23.14
CA THR A 407 100.99 -74.11 -22.72
C THR A 407 100.92 -75.07 -23.91
N ASN A 408 99.97 -74.86 -24.81
CA ASN A 408 99.84 -75.63 -26.05
C ASN A 408 101.06 -75.44 -26.95
N THR A 409 101.54 -74.19 -27.11
CA THR A 409 102.74 -73.86 -27.89
C THR A 409 103.98 -74.58 -27.33
N THR A 410 104.19 -74.54 -26.00
CA THR A 410 105.30 -75.26 -25.34
C THR A 410 105.19 -76.77 -25.53
N THR A 411 103.98 -77.33 -25.42
CA THR A 411 103.73 -78.77 -25.63
C THR A 411 104.04 -79.19 -27.07
N LEU A 412 103.61 -78.40 -28.05
CA LEU A 412 103.91 -78.63 -29.47
C LEU A 412 105.41 -78.52 -29.74
N ASN A 413 106.08 -77.48 -29.24
CA ASN A 413 107.52 -77.31 -29.41
C ASN A 413 108.34 -78.46 -28.79
N THR A 414 107.92 -78.94 -27.62
CA THR A 414 108.53 -80.11 -26.96
C THR A 414 108.36 -81.36 -27.82
N SER A 415 107.14 -81.59 -28.33
CA SER A 415 106.85 -82.73 -29.21
C SER A 415 107.66 -82.70 -30.50
N ILE A 416 107.78 -81.52 -31.14
CA ILE A 416 108.59 -81.31 -32.34
C ILE A 416 110.08 -81.57 -32.04
N THR A 417 110.58 -81.10 -30.90
CA THR A 417 111.99 -81.30 -30.50
C THR A 417 112.30 -82.78 -30.26
N ASN A 418 111.38 -83.50 -29.61
CA ASN A 418 111.50 -84.93 -29.39
C ASN A 418 111.49 -85.69 -30.72
N ALA A 419 110.51 -85.41 -31.59
CA ALA A 419 110.42 -86.02 -32.92
C ALA A 419 111.67 -85.74 -33.76
N LYS A 420 112.20 -84.51 -33.73
CA LYS A 420 113.46 -84.14 -34.40
C LYS A 420 114.64 -84.94 -33.87
N THR A 421 114.74 -85.08 -32.55
CA THR A 421 115.81 -85.88 -31.90
C THR A 421 115.72 -87.35 -32.31
N GLU A 422 114.52 -87.92 -32.33
CA GLU A 422 114.29 -89.30 -32.76
C GLU A 422 114.67 -89.51 -34.23
N ILE A 423 114.24 -88.62 -35.13
CA ILE A 423 114.63 -88.65 -36.55
C ILE A 423 116.15 -88.58 -36.71
N LEU A 424 116.83 -87.68 -35.98
CA LEU A 424 118.29 -87.57 -36.03
C LEU A 424 118.99 -88.82 -35.51
N ASN A 425 118.53 -89.40 -34.40
CA ASN A 425 119.07 -90.65 -33.87
C ASN A 425 118.91 -91.80 -34.85
N ASN A 426 117.73 -91.93 -35.46
CA ASN A 426 117.47 -92.94 -36.50
C ASN A 426 118.34 -92.71 -37.74
N ALA A 427 118.51 -91.46 -38.20
CA ALA A 427 119.37 -91.13 -39.33
C ALA A 427 120.84 -91.44 -39.04
N ASN A 428 121.32 -91.14 -37.83
CA ASN A 428 122.68 -91.48 -37.39
C ASN A 428 122.88 -93.00 -37.33
N ALA A 429 121.94 -93.73 -36.72
CA ALA A 429 121.98 -95.20 -36.66
C ALA A 429 122.02 -95.82 -38.06
N ASN A 430 121.17 -95.34 -38.98
CA ASN A 430 121.17 -95.78 -40.38
C ASN A 430 122.49 -95.44 -41.09
N THR A 431 123.07 -94.27 -40.82
CA THR A 431 124.37 -93.87 -41.39
C THR A 431 125.48 -94.79 -40.90
N THR A 432 125.53 -95.10 -39.61
CA THR A 432 126.48 -96.07 -39.04
C THR A 432 126.28 -97.46 -39.65
N ALA A 433 125.03 -97.94 -39.72
CA ALA A 433 124.73 -99.23 -40.32
C ALA A 433 125.15 -99.29 -41.80
N LEU A 434 124.95 -98.22 -42.56
CA LEU A 434 125.40 -98.12 -43.95
C LEU A 434 126.92 -98.08 -44.06
N GLN A 435 127.61 -97.34 -43.19
CA GLN A 435 129.08 -97.31 -43.13
C GLN A 435 129.65 -98.69 -42.82
N ASP A 436 129.07 -99.40 -41.84
CA ASP A 436 129.47 -100.76 -41.48
C ASP A 436 129.20 -101.74 -42.63
N ALA A 437 128.07 -101.61 -43.32
CA ALA A 437 127.74 -102.41 -44.49
C ALA A 437 128.71 -102.15 -45.65
N LEU A 438 129.05 -100.90 -45.95
CA LEU A 438 130.03 -100.54 -46.98
C LEU A 438 131.42 -101.09 -46.65
N LEU A 439 131.86 -100.95 -45.39
CA LEU A 439 133.14 -101.47 -44.94
C LEU A 439 133.16 -103.00 -45.01
N ARG A 440 132.06 -103.65 -44.64
CA ARG A 440 131.90 -105.10 -44.80
C ARG A 440 132.04 -105.53 -46.25
N SER A 441 131.30 -104.90 -47.16
CA SER A 441 131.40 -105.18 -48.60
C SER A 441 132.81 -104.97 -49.14
N GLN A 442 133.52 -103.94 -48.67
CA GLN A 442 134.93 -103.72 -49.06
C GLN A 442 135.84 -104.86 -48.57
N ILE A 443 135.70 -105.29 -47.31
CA ILE A 443 136.48 -106.42 -46.76
C ILE A 443 136.18 -107.71 -47.52
N GLU A 444 134.90 -107.98 -47.80
CA GLU A 444 134.48 -109.16 -48.57
C GLU A 444 135.05 -109.13 -50.00
N ALA A 445 135.04 -107.97 -50.66
CA ALA A 445 135.67 -107.78 -51.97
C ALA A 445 137.19 -107.99 -51.93
N ASP A 446 137.88 -107.43 -50.93
CA ASP A 446 139.33 -107.59 -50.75
C ASP A 446 139.72 -109.05 -50.47
N LEU A 447 138.88 -109.79 -49.73
CA LEU A 447 139.05 -111.23 -49.47
C LEU A 447 138.83 -112.10 -50.72
N ALA A 448 137.96 -111.67 -51.64
CA ALA A 448 137.65 -112.41 -52.86
C ALA A 448 138.72 -112.26 -53.96
N THR A 449 139.57 -111.23 -53.92
CA THR A 449 140.66 -111.07 -54.88
C THR A 449 141.83 -112.03 -54.63
N GLU A 450 142.07 -112.98 -55.54
CA GLU A 450 143.11 -114.04 -55.49
C GLU A 450 144.58 -113.54 -55.59
N SER A 451 144.83 -112.24 -55.38
CA SER A 451 146.18 -111.67 -55.48
C SER A 451 146.90 -111.70 -54.13
N ASN A 452 147.97 -112.49 -54.05
CA ASN A 452 148.81 -112.81 -52.88
C ASN A 452 149.57 -111.63 -52.22
N GLY A 453 148.94 -110.47 -52.05
CA GLY A 453 149.61 -109.24 -51.60
C GLY A 453 148.76 -108.34 -50.68
N VAL A 454 148.09 -108.92 -49.69
CA VAL A 454 147.57 -108.32 -48.43
C VAL A 454 146.97 -106.90 -48.47
N LYS A 455 145.68 -106.78 -48.10
CA LYS A 455 145.14 -105.58 -47.41
C LYS A 455 144.19 -105.82 -46.24
N VAL A 456 143.85 -107.07 -45.88
CA VAL A 456 143.00 -107.34 -44.69
C VAL A 456 143.69 -106.96 -43.37
N ALA A 457 145.03 -107.01 -43.33
CA ALA A 457 145.82 -106.68 -42.14
C ALA A 457 145.60 -105.23 -41.62
N TRP A 458 145.17 -104.30 -42.48
CA TRP A 458 144.93 -102.90 -42.09
C TRP A 458 143.67 -102.71 -41.24
N TYR A 459 142.72 -103.66 -41.28
CA TYR A 459 141.48 -103.58 -40.51
C TYR A 459 141.57 -104.28 -39.14
N MET A 460 142.68 -104.98 -38.85
CA MET A 460 142.86 -105.83 -37.66
C MET A 460 143.42 -105.11 -36.43
N THR A 461 143.58 -103.78 -36.48
CA THR A 461 143.98 -103.03 -35.27
C THR A 461 142.82 -103.00 -34.26
N PRO A 462 143.09 -103.10 -32.95
CA PRO A 462 142.06 -103.02 -31.92
C PRO A 462 141.28 -101.69 -32.01
N THR A 463 140.00 -101.72 -31.64
CA THR A 463 139.08 -100.56 -31.66
C THR A 463 139.65 -99.33 -30.94
N ALA A 464 140.46 -99.54 -29.90
CA ALA A 464 141.14 -98.48 -29.14
C ALA A 464 142.12 -97.63 -29.97
N ASN A 465 142.62 -98.13 -31.10
CA ASN A 465 143.56 -97.43 -31.99
C ASN A 465 142.91 -97.00 -33.32
N GLY A 466 141.58 -96.84 -33.34
CA GLY A 466 140.83 -96.50 -34.56
C GLY A 466 140.66 -97.66 -35.54
N GLY A 467 141.06 -98.87 -35.15
CA GLY A 467 140.86 -100.09 -35.94
C GLY A 467 139.46 -100.67 -35.83
N LYS A 468 139.13 -101.63 -36.70
CA LYS A 468 137.79 -102.21 -36.81
C LYS A 468 137.80 -103.72 -36.53
N LEU A 469 138.74 -104.19 -35.69
CA LEU A 469 138.95 -105.61 -35.40
C LEU A 469 137.67 -106.34 -34.96
N ASP A 470 136.84 -105.72 -34.11
CA ASP A 470 135.60 -106.36 -33.63
C ASP A 470 134.57 -106.56 -34.77
N LEU A 471 134.49 -105.60 -35.70
CA LEU A 471 133.65 -105.70 -36.90
C LEU A 471 134.20 -106.72 -37.88
N VAL A 472 135.51 -106.72 -38.14
CA VAL A 472 136.17 -107.72 -38.99
C VAL A 472 135.92 -109.13 -38.43
N LYS A 473 136.06 -109.32 -37.12
CA LYS A 473 135.81 -110.59 -36.44
C LYS A 473 134.34 -111.02 -36.58
N SER A 474 133.39 -110.10 -36.42
CA SER A 474 131.96 -110.43 -36.58
C SER A 474 131.62 -110.80 -38.02
N ILE A 475 132.17 -110.09 -39.01
CA ILE A 475 132.01 -110.38 -40.43
C ILE A 475 132.56 -111.77 -40.73
N VAL A 476 133.82 -112.05 -40.37
CA VAL A 476 134.45 -113.35 -40.63
C VAL A 476 133.65 -114.48 -39.95
N THR A 477 133.22 -114.27 -38.70
CA THR A 477 132.43 -115.27 -37.97
C THR A 477 131.08 -115.53 -38.65
N LEU A 478 130.36 -114.49 -39.06
CA LEU A 478 129.07 -114.61 -39.73
C LEU A 478 129.22 -115.19 -41.14
N THR A 479 130.25 -114.81 -41.89
CA THR A 479 130.55 -115.37 -43.21
C THR A 479 130.91 -116.85 -43.11
N LEU A 480 131.70 -117.26 -42.11
CA LEU A 480 131.95 -118.67 -41.82
C LEU A 480 130.67 -119.41 -41.41
N ALA A 481 129.81 -118.81 -40.59
CA ALA A 481 128.53 -119.39 -40.19
C ALA A 481 127.57 -119.54 -41.39
N ASN A 482 127.53 -118.56 -42.30
CA ASN A 482 126.71 -118.62 -43.52
C ASN A 482 127.25 -119.67 -44.50
N ILE A 483 128.57 -119.77 -44.68
CA ILE A 483 129.19 -120.85 -45.45
C ILE A 483 128.84 -122.23 -44.85
N GLN A 484 128.81 -122.36 -43.52
CA GLN A 484 128.37 -123.59 -42.83
C GLN A 484 126.87 -123.86 -43.00
N ALA A 485 126.03 -122.82 -42.97
CA ALA A 485 124.59 -122.93 -43.15
C ALA A 485 124.21 -123.28 -44.60
N GLU A 486 124.86 -122.67 -45.60
CA GLU A 486 124.69 -123.02 -47.02
C GLU A 486 125.22 -124.42 -47.33
N ALA A 487 126.33 -124.83 -46.71
CA ALA A 487 126.81 -126.22 -46.78
C ALA A 487 125.81 -127.24 -46.18
N SER A 488 124.89 -126.78 -45.32
CA SER A 488 123.84 -127.60 -44.67
C SER A 488 122.48 -127.50 -45.39
N ALA A 489 122.15 -126.37 -46.01
CA ALA A 489 120.86 -126.10 -46.67
C ALA A 489 120.69 -126.81 -48.02
N THR A 490 121.78 -127.22 -48.70
CA THR A 490 121.70 -128.02 -49.93
C THR A 490 121.28 -129.48 -49.68
N ARG A 491 121.08 -129.92 -48.41
CA ARG A 491 120.72 -131.32 -48.08
C ARG A 491 119.41 -131.56 -47.32
N ASN A 492 118.66 -130.56 -46.90
CA ASN A 492 117.36 -130.78 -46.23
C ASN A 492 116.24 -129.91 -46.81
N HIS A 493 115.83 -130.28 -48.02
CA HIS A 493 114.52 -129.97 -48.59
C HIS A 493 113.48 -130.93 -47.96
N SER A 494 112.87 -130.60 -46.81
CA SER A 494 111.68 -131.32 -46.33
C SER A 494 110.99 -130.64 -45.13
N LEU A 495 109.76 -130.14 -45.38
CA LEU A 495 108.59 -130.08 -44.49
C LEU A 495 108.74 -129.55 -43.05
N ILE A 496 108.18 -128.37 -42.73
CA ILE A 496 107.23 -128.11 -41.60
C ILE A 496 106.34 -126.88 -41.93
N ALA A 497 105.05 -126.97 -41.61
CA ALA A 497 103.96 -126.03 -41.90
C ALA A 497 103.56 -125.15 -40.67
N PRO A 498 102.40 -124.43 -40.64
CA PRO A 498 102.28 -122.99 -40.40
C PRO A 498 101.77 -122.58 -39.01
N THR A 499 101.87 -121.30 -38.62
CA THR A 499 101.09 -120.74 -37.50
C THR A 499 100.69 -119.25 -37.66
N PRO A 500 99.61 -118.79 -37.00
CA PRO A 500 98.70 -117.74 -37.46
C PRO A 500 98.85 -116.39 -36.72
N ILE A 501 98.42 -115.29 -37.34
CA ILE A 501 98.34 -113.98 -36.68
C ILE A 501 96.88 -113.47 -36.61
N LYS A 502 96.50 -113.09 -35.38
CA LYS A 502 95.20 -112.65 -34.88
C LYS A 502 94.79 -111.22 -35.35
N PRO A 503 93.48 -110.88 -35.26
CA PRO A 503 92.90 -109.68 -35.86
C PRO A 503 93.15 -108.38 -35.09
N LEU A 504 93.27 -107.28 -35.83
CA LEU A 504 93.37 -105.91 -35.32
C LEU A 504 91.98 -105.40 -34.88
N VAL A 505 91.79 -105.14 -33.58
CA VAL A 505 90.56 -104.58 -32.99
C VAL A 505 90.61 -103.05 -33.07
N ILE A 506 89.76 -102.44 -33.90
CA ILE A 506 89.55 -100.98 -33.91
C ILE A 506 88.41 -100.65 -32.94
N SER A 507 88.75 -100.14 -31.76
CA SER A 507 87.78 -99.67 -30.76
C SER A 507 87.36 -98.21 -31.04
N ASN A 508 86.21 -98.02 -31.67
CA ASN A 508 85.52 -96.72 -31.74
C ASN A 508 84.96 -96.32 -30.36
N ARG A 509 85.60 -95.36 -29.67
CA ARG A 509 84.97 -94.70 -28.51
C ARG A 509 84.08 -93.56 -29.00
N ARG A 510 82.76 -93.78 -28.98
CA ARG A 510 81.71 -92.75 -29.04
C ARG A 510 81.77 -91.90 -27.76
N MET A 511 81.84 -90.58 -27.92
CA MET A 511 81.72 -89.59 -26.85
C MET A 511 80.23 -89.24 -26.67
N THR A 512 79.64 -89.63 -25.54
CA THR A 512 78.25 -89.29 -25.19
C THR A 512 78.22 -87.97 -24.43
N ILE A 513 77.78 -86.87 -25.07
CA ILE A 513 77.51 -85.60 -24.40
C ILE A 513 76.13 -85.70 -23.75
N THR A 514 76.08 -85.72 -22.41
CA THR A 514 74.83 -85.67 -21.65
C THR A 514 74.48 -84.21 -21.36
N ALA A 515 73.59 -83.62 -22.15
CA ALA A 515 73.01 -82.31 -21.85
C ALA A 515 71.90 -82.45 -20.79
N LYS A 516 72.08 -81.79 -19.64
CA LYS A 516 71.12 -81.74 -18.54
C LYS A 516 70.29 -80.46 -18.66
N PRO A 517 68.97 -80.49 -18.90
CA PRO A 517 68.17 -79.27 -18.94
C PRO A 517 67.76 -78.84 -17.53
N THR A 518 68.30 -77.70 -17.08
CA THR A 518 67.90 -77.03 -15.84
C THR A 518 66.58 -76.29 -16.06
N LYS A 519 65.46 -76.85 -15.55
CA LYS A 519 64.17 -76.14 -15.46
C LYS A 519 64.29 -74.96 -14.50
N ARG A 520 64.30 -73.72 -15.01
CA ARG A 520 63.93 -72.53 -14.22
C ARG A 520 62.42 -72.32 -14.32
N ARG A 521 61.72 -72.64 -13.23
CA ARG A 521 60.33 -72.25 -12.97
C ARG A 521 60.40 -71.03 -12.05
N LEU A 522 60.09 -69.84 -12.56
CA LEU A 522 59.74 -68.69 -11.71
C LEU A 522 58.34 -68.24 -12.06
N THR A 523 57.46 -68.51 -11.11
CA THR A 523 56.04 -68.25 -11.08
C THR A 523 55.76 -66.75 -10.97
N LYS A 524 54.91 -66.28 -11.88
CA LYS A 524 54.17 -65.02 -11.84
C LYS A 524 53.28 -64.99 -10.59
N LYS A 525 53.28 -63.87 -9.85
CA LYS A 525 52.23 -63.51 -8.88
C LYS A 525 51.88 -62.04 -9.08
N PRO A 526 50.63 -61.69 -9.46
CA PRO A 526 50.14 -60.33 -9.38
C PRO A 526 49.12 -60.24 -8.24
N THR A 527 49.45 -59.55 -7.16
CA THR A 527 48.50 -59.17 -6.11
C THR A 527 48.90 -57.81 -5.57
N GLY A 528 48.02 -56.82 -5.75
CA GLY A 528 48.17 -55.49 -5.15
C GLY A 528 47.71 -54.34 -6.06
N ARG A 529 46.44 -54.33 -6.47
CA ARG A 529 45.74 -53.09 -6.84
C ARG A 529 45.13 -52.59 -5.53
N GLU A 530 45.85 -51.75 -4.81
CA GLU A 530 45.25 -50.94 -3.76
C GLU A 530 44.59 -49.73 -4.42
N THR A 531 43.28 -49.70 -4.28
CA THR A 531 42.38 -48.58 -4.56
C THR A 531 42.70 -47.44 -3.60
N LEU A 532 43.41 -46.42 -4.09
CA LEU A 532 43.40 -45.07 -3.52
C LEU A 532 42.18 -44.33 -4.09
N GLU A 533 41.01 -44.53 -3.46
CA GLU A 533 39.94 -43.54 -3.49
C GLU A 533 40.39 -42.37 -2.60
N LEU A 534 40.96 -41.34 -3.22
CA LEU A 534 41.09 -40.04 -2.59
C LEU A 534 39.81 -39.26 -2.84
N TYR A 535 39.01 -39.18 -1.77
CA TYR A 535 38.02 -38.13 -1.51
C TYR A 535 38.55 -36.77 -1.96
N PHE A 536 37.96 -36.19 -2.99
CA PHE A 536 37.93 -34.73 -3.16
C PHE A 536 36.52 -34.26 -2.80
N GLN A 537 36.36 -33.96 -1.52
CA GLN A 537 35.22 -33.25 -0.97
C GLN A 537 35.35 -31.78 -1.36
N ALA A 538 34.30 -31.26 -1.99
CA ALA A 538 34.09 -29.84 -2.19
C ALA A 538 33.86 -29.16 -0.83
N VAL A 539 34.79 -28.29 -0.42
CA VAL A 539 34.53 -27.05 0.33
C VAL A 539 35.65 -26.07 -0.04
N PHE A 540 35.36 -25.16 -0.98
CA PHE A 540 35.55 -23.71 -0.92
C PHE A 540 35.10 -23.10 -2.25
#